data_AF-A0A7X7C007-F1
#
_entry.id   AF-A0A7X7C007-F1
#
_cell.length_a   1.000
_cell.length_b   1.000
_cell.length_c   1.000
_cell.angle_alpha   90.00
_cell.angle_beta   90.00
_cell.angle_gamma   90.00
#
_symmetry.space_group_name_H-M   'P 1'
#
loop_
_entity.id
_entity.type
_entity.pdbx_description
1 polymer ?
#
loop_
_entity_poly.entity_id
_entity_poly.type
_entity_poly.pdbx_seq_one_letter_code
_entity_poly.pdbx_strand_id
1 'polypeptide(L)' 'MQIGELKRNELNQAMASRILILDGAMGTMIQDADLKEEDFLSSTKGNNDILNITRPEIIADIYRRYIEAGADI' A
#
# COMPACT_ATOMS: atom_id res chain seq x y z
N MET A 1 -0.20 -22.75 -18.84
CA MET A 1 0.46 -21.48 -18.50
C MET A 1 0.17 -21.16 -17.06
N GLN A 2 1.21 -20.95 -16.25
CA GLN A 2 1.09 -20.72 -14.81
C GLN A 2 0.69 -19.26 -14.56
N ILE A 3 -0.21 -18.97 -13.60
CA ILE A 3 -0.77 -17.62 -13.36
C ILE A 3 0.31 -16.54 -13.20
N GLY A 4 1.46 -16.87 -12.60
CA GLY A 4 2.57 -15.93 -12.43
C GLY A 4 3.23 -15.48 -13.74
N GLU A 5 3.20 -16.32 -14.78
CA GLU A 5 3.76 -16.00 -16.09
C GLU A 5 2.88 -14.99 -16.84
N LEU A 6 1.55 -15.12 -16.72
CA LEU A 6 0.59 -14.18 -17.31
C LEU A 6 0.73 -12.77 -16.72
N LYS A 7 0.74 -12.65 -15.38
CA LYS A 7 0.88 -11.35 -14.69
C LYS A 7 2.20 -10.65 -15.03
N ARG A 8 3.29 -11.40 -15.14
CA ARG A 8 4.59 -10.85 -15.53
C ARG A 8 4.57 -10.31 -16.95
N ASN A 9 3.92 -11.00 -17.88
CA ASN A 9 3.78 -10.54 -19.25
C ASN A 9 2.94 -9.25 -19.33
N GLU A 10 1.83 -9.17 -18.59
CA GLU A 10 1.00 -7.96 -18.50
C GLU A 10 1.80 -6.76 -17.98
N LEU A 11 2.56 -6.95 -16.89
CA LEU A 11 3.42 -5.91 -16.33
C LEU A 11 4.50 -5.46 -17.33
N ASN A 12 5.16 -6.40 -18.01
CA ASN A 12 6.17 -6.10 -19.03
C ASN A 12 5.58 -5.31 -20.21
N GLN A 13 4.38 -5.68 -20.66
CA GLN A 13 3.67 -4.96 -21.71
C GLN A 13 3.32 -3.54 -21.28
N ALA A 14 2.82 -3.36 -20.05
CA ALA A 14 2.50 -2.05 -19.51
C ALA A 14 3.73 -1.14 -19.45
N MET A 15 4.85 -1.64 -18.90
CA MET A 15 6.13 -0.92 -18.83
C MET A 15 6.73 -0.59 -20.20
N ALA A 16 6.48 -1.41 -21.23
CA ALA A 16 6.94 -1.13 -22.59
C ALA A 16 6.12 -0.02 -23.28
N SER A 17 4.87 0.18 -22.85
CA SER A 17 3.94 1.15 -23.45
C SER A 17 4.00 2.55 -22.81
N ARG A 18 4.35 2.61 -21.52
CA ARG A 18 4.36 3.86 -20.73
C ARG A 18 5.19 3.69 -19.46
N ILE A 19 5.54 4.81 -18.84
CA ILE A 19 6.09 4.83 -17.48
C ILE A 19 4.99 4.39 -16.50
N LEU A 20 5.35 3.49 -15.57
CA LEU A 20 4.50 3.13 -14.44
C LEU A 20 4.97 3.87 -13.20
N ILE A 21 4.01 4.36 -12.41
CA ILE A 21 4.25 5.07 -11.15
C ILE A 21 3.95 4.12 -10.00
N LEU A 22 4.93 3.91 -9.12
CA LEU A 22 4.72 3.19 -7.87
C LEU A 22 4.13 4.13 -6.81
N ASP A 23 3.42 3.56 -5.85
CA ASP A 23 2.99 4.26 -4.64
C ASP A 23 4.15 4.92 -3.84
N GLY A 24 3.76 5.78 -2.91
CA GLY A 24 4.68 6.54 -2.08
C GLY A 24 4.99 5.86 -0.75
N ALA A 25 5.67 6.60 0.13
CA ALA A 25 6.07 6.10 1.44
C ALA A 25 4.85 5.83 2.36
N MET A 26 4.64 4.57 2.72
CA MET A 26 3.57 4.16 3.64
C MET A 26 3.74 4.75 5.05
N GLY A 27 4.98 4.75 5.58
CA GLY A 27 5.25 5.18 6.94
C GLY A 27 4.88 6.64 7.22
N THR A 28 5.14 7.55 6.28
CA THR A 28 4.77 8.97 6.41
C THR A 28 3.26 9.14 6.48
N MET A 29 2.52 8.45 5.61
CA MET A 29 1.06 8.52 5.59
C MET A 29 0.43 7.96 6.87
N ILE A 30 1.03 6.92 7.46
CA ILE A 30 0.60 6.38 8.75
C ILE A 30 0.88 7.36 9.89
N GLN A 31 2.02 8.06 9.86
CA GLN A 31 2.34 9.07 10.87
C GLN A 31 1.33 10.24 10.83
N ASP A 32 0.90 10.63 9.63
CA ASP A 32 -0.12 11.68 9.45
C ASP A 32 -1.52 11.28 9.94
N ALA A 33 -1.78 9.98 10.14
CA ALA A 33 -3.06 9.48 10.63
C ALA A 33 -3.25 9.62 12.16
N ASP A 34 -2.27 10.21 12.88
CA ASP A 34 -2.29 10.47 14.33
C ASP A 34 -2.70 9.27 15.20
N LEU A 35 -2.20 8.08 14.84
CA LEU A 35 -2.52 6.84 15.53
C LEU A 35 -1.95 6.80 16.96
N LYS A 36 -2.76 6.30 17.89
CA LYS A 36 -2.45 6.15 19.31
C LYS A 36 -2.16 4.71 19.67
N GLU A 37 -1.64 4.49 20.87
CA GLU A 37 -1.25 3.14 21.35
C GLU A 37 -2.40 2.12 21.21
N GLU A 38 -3.63 2.55 21.45
CA GLU A 38 -4.85 1.73 21.36
C GLU A 38 -5.21 1.28 19.94
N ASP A 39 -4.65 1.93 18.92
CA ASP A 39 -4.83 1.53 17.52
C ASP A 39 -3.92 0.35 17.14
N PHE A 40 -2.93 0.05 17.97
CA PHE A 40 -2.01 -1.07 17.83
C PHE A 40 -2.38 -2.19 18.80
N LEU A 41 -1.91 -3.40 18.52
CA LEU A 41 -2.15 -4.54 19.40
C LEU A 41 -1.13 -4.55 20.54
N SER A 42 -1.54 -4.22 21.77
CA SER A 42 -0.66 -4.23 22.94
C SER A 42 0.58 -3.35 22.73
N SER A 43 1.77 -3.75 23.21
CA SER A 43 3.04 -3.01 23.09
C SER A 43 3.67 -3.02 21.69
N THR A 44 2.86 -3.00 20.64
CA THR A 44 3.33 -3.04 19.25
C THR A 44 3.29 -1.67 18.55
N LYS A 45 3.12 -0.56 19.28
CA LYS A 45 3.16 0.76 18.66
C LYS A 45 4.47 0.96 17.88
N GLY A 46 4.32 1.40 16.63
CA GLY A 46 5.42 1.52 15.67
C GLY A 46 5.58 0.31 14.74
N ASN A 47 4.97 -0.84 15.06
CA ASN A 47 4.83 -1.93 14.09
C ASN A 47 3.65 -1.65 13.16
N ASN A 48 3.90 -0.93 12.07
CA ASN A 48 2.87 -0.55 11.11
C ASN A 48 2.17 -1.76 10.46
N ASP A 49 2.82 -2.92 10.37
CA ASP A 49 2.23 -4.10 9.74
C ASP A 49 0.98 -4.58 10.49
N ILE A 50 0.90 -4.36 11.81
CA ILE A 50 -0.25 -4.77 12.62
C ILE A 50 -1.53 -4.01 12.24
N LEU A 51 -1.39 -2.82 11.65
CA LEU A 51 -2.51 -1.98 11.25
C LEU A 51 -3.32 -2.60 10.11
N ASN A 52 -2.75 -3.55 9.35
CA ASN A 52 -3.52 -4.36 8.40
C ASN A 52 -4.62 -5.18 9.09
N ILE A 53 -4.47 -5.47 10.38
CA ILE A 53 -5.43 -6.24 11.19
C ILE A 53 -6.23 -5.31 12.08
N THR A 54 -5.58 -4.37 12.77
CA THR A 54 -6.24 -3.52 13.77
C THR A 54 -6.94 -2.29 13.18
N ARG A 55 -6.45 -1.76 12.05
CA ARG A 55 -6.97 -0.57 11.36
C ARG A 55 -6.97 -0.73 9.83
N PRO A 56 -7.55 -1.81 9.27
CA PRO A 56 -7.52 -2.09 7.84
C PRO A 56 -8.15 -0.97 7.00
N GLU A 57 -9.11 -0.24 7.55
CA GLU A 57 -9.76 0.89 6.90
C GLU A 57 -8.80 2.05 6.61
N ILE A 58 -7.87 2.34 7.54
CA ILE A 58 -6.87 3.41 7.39
C ILE A 58 -5.84 3.00 6.34
N ILE A 59 -5.39 1.75 6.37
CA ILE A 59 -4.46 1.23 5.36
C ILE A 59 -5.08 1.27 3.97
N ALA A 60 -6.35 0.84 3.85
CA ALA A 60 -7.07 0.88 2.58
C ALA A 60 -7.27 2.32 2.07
N ASP A 61 -7.53 3.29 2.97
CA ASP A 61 -7.63 4.70 2.59
C ASP A 61 -6.31 5.25 2.05
N ILE A 62 -5.18 4.94 2.69
CA ILE A 62 -3.86 5.37 2.23
C ILE A 62 -3.56 4.83 0.82
N TYR A 63 -3.85 3.55 0.54
CA TYR A 63 -3.71 3.00 -0.81
C TYR A 63 -4.63 3.70 -1.83
N ARG A 64 -5.88 3.98 -1.46
CA ARG A 64 -6.80 4.74 -2.34
C ARG A 64 -6.24 6.10 -2.68
N ARG A 65 -5.67 6.82 -1.71
CA ARG A 65 -5.06 8.14 -1.94
C ARG A 65 -3.89 8.07 -2.92
N TYR A 66 -3.08 7.00 -2.90
CA TYR A 66 -2.03 6.81 -3.90
C TYR A 66 -2.59 6.52 -5.30
N ILE A 67 -3.61 5.67 -5.39
CA ILE A 67 -4.29 5.37 -6.66
C ILE A 67 -4.94 6.65 -7.25
N GLU A 68 -5.64 7.42 -6.42
CA GLU A 68 -6.26 8.69 -6.82
C GLU A 68 -5.23 9.75 -7.24
N ALA A 69 -4.03 9.70 -6.66
CA ALA A 69 -2.90 10.54 -7.06
C ALA A 69 -2.22 10.08 -8.37
N GLY A 70 -2.61 8.92 -8.91
CA GLY A 70 -2.11 8.39 -10.18
C GLY A 70 -1.03 7.31 -10.05
N ALA A 71 -0.88 6.69 -8.87
CA ALA A 71 -0.09 5.46 -8.77
C ALA A 71 -0.74 4.34 -9.57
N ASP A 72 0.09 3.58 -10.30
CA ASP A 72 -0.32 2.43 -11.09
C ASP A 72 -0.24 1.12 -10.30
N ILE A 73 0.64 1.08 -9.29
CA ILE A 73 1.00 -0.10 -8.50
C ILE A 73 1.16 0.30 -7.04
#